data_AF-A0A241V7V2-F1
#
_entry.id   AF-A0A241V7V2-F1
#
_cell.length_a   1.000
_cell.length_b   1.000
_cell.length_c   1.000
_cell.angle_alpha   90.00
_cell.angle_beta   90.00
_cell.angle_gamma   90.00
#
_symmetry.space_group_name_H-M   'P 1'
#
loop_
_entity.id
_entity.type
_entity.pdbx_description
1 polymer ?
#
loop_
_entity_poly.entity_id
_entity_poly.type
_entity_poly.pdbx_seq_one_letter_code
_entity_poly.pdbx_strand_id
1 'polypeptide(L)'
;MTKRTKMISTVVVLMFIAIAALLYFQSNKEQESGGFEEGTEQYYGYRYAQDNLNSIDQCDDDKDDPSMNFNEEFFQGCQKYFEDK
;
A
#
# COMPACT_ATOMS: atom_id res chain seq x y z
N MET A 1 31.45 6.60 -32.12
CA MET A 1 31.13 6.75 -30.68
C MET A 1 32.41 6.78 -29.86
N THR A 2 32.69 7.89 -29.17
CA THR A 2 33.86 8.01 -28.28
C THR A 2 33.61 7.23 -26.98
N LYS A 3 34.67 6.70 -26.32
CA LYS A 3 34.55 5.98 -25.03
C LYS A 3 33.72 6.76 -24.00
N ARG A 4 33.81 8.09 -24.03
CA ARG A 4 33.04 9.01 -23.19
C ARG A 4 31.54 9.02 -23.50
N THR A 5 31.13 9.02 -24.78
CA THR A 5 29.69 8.96 -25.13
C THR A 5 29.06 7.63 -24.75
N LYS A 6 29.81 6.52 -24.83
CA LYS A 6 29.34 5.21 -24.34
C LYS A 6 29.14 5.21 -22.82
N MET A 7 30.09 5.74 -22.04
CA MET A 7 29.93 5.86 -20.59
C MET A 7 28.73 6.72 -20.20
N ILE A 8 28.56 7.90 -20.81
CA ILE A 8 27.43 8.78 -20.52
C ILE A 8 26.11 8.08 -20.84
N SER A 9 26.02 7.41 -21.99
CA SER A 9 24.82 6.68 -22.38
C SER A 9 24.48 5.55 -21.40
N THR A 10 25.47 4.81 -20.90
CA THR A 10 25.26 3.76 -19.89
C THR A 10 24.77 4.33 -18.56
N VAL A 11 25.35 5.44 -18.08
CA VAL A 11 24.92 6.08 -16.83
C VAL A 11 23.48 6.57 -16.91
N VAL A 12 23.09 7.18 -18.04
CA VAL A 12 21.73 7.66 -18.27
C VAL A 12 20.72 6.51 -18.25
N VAL A 13 21.04 5.38 -18.89
CA VAL A 13 20.17 4.19 -18.86
C VAL A 13 19.99 3.65 -17.45
N LEU A 14 21.08 3.57 -16.66
CA LEU A 14 20.99 3.13 -15.26
C LEU A 14 20.15 4.05 -14.39
N MET A 15 20.22 5.37 -14.61
CA MET A 15 19.37 6.34 -13.91
C MET A 15 17.89 6.11 -14.19
N PHE A 16 17.51 5.88 -15.45
CA PHE A 16 16.11 5.60 -15.79
C PHE A 16 15.61 4.29 -15.17
N ILE A 17 16.43 3.24 -15.14
CA ILE A 17 16.08 1.98 -14.48
C ILE A 17 15.84 2.20 -12.97
N ALA A 18 16.72 2.96 -12.31
CA ALA A 18 16.58 3.26 -10.89
C ALA A 18 15.29 4.05 -10.59
N ILE A 19 14.95 5.04 -11.42
CA ILE A 19 13.71 5.82 -11.29
C ILE A 19 12.48 4.93 -11.50
N ALA A 20 12.48 4.10 -12.56
CA ALA A 20 11.37 3.20 -12.84
C ALA A 20 11.13 2.21 -11.70
N ALA A 21 12.21 1.65 -11.13
CA ALA A 21 12.13 0.78 -9.96
C ALA A 21 11.54 1.52 -8.74
N LEU A 22 12.00 2.75 -8.47
CA LEU A 22 11.48 3.57 -7.36
C LEU A 22 9.97 3.83 -7.50
N LEU A 23 9.51 4.22 -8.69
CA LEU A 23 8.09 4.46 -8.97
C LEU A 23 7.25 3.19 -8.80
N TYR A 24 7.75 2.05 -9.28
CA TYR A 24 7.10 0.76 -9.10
C TYR A 24 6.96 0.39 -7.61
N PHE A 25 8.01 0.57 -6.81
CA PHE A 25 7.95 0.31 -5.37
C PHE A 25 6.98 1.23 -4.64
N GLN A 26 6.89 2.52 -5.02
CA GLN A 26 5.91 3.43 -4.42
C GLN A 26 4.48 3.01 -4.75
N SER A 27 4.21 2.67 -6.02
CA SER A 27 2.88 2.24 -6.44
C SER A 27 2.42 0.95 -5.74
N ASN A 28 3.30 -0.02 -5.54
CA ASN A 28 2.94 -1.24 -4.81
C ASN A 28 2.67 -0.98 -3.33
N LYS A 29 3.46 -0.10 -2.69
CA LYS A 29 3.22 0.28 -1.29
C LYS A 29 1.88 0.95 -1.09
N GLU A 30 1.50 1.84 -2.01
CA GLU A 30 0.20 2.50 -2.00
C GLU A 30 -0.95 1.49 -2.17
N GLN A 31 -0.79 0.48 -3.03
CA GLN A 31 -1.79 -0.58 -3.19
C GLN A 31 -1.88 -1.52 -1.98
N GLU A 32 -0.74 -1.86 -1.35
CA GLU A 32 -0.72 -2.65 -0.11
C GLU A 32 -1.40 -1.94 1.07
N SER A 33 -1.49 -0.61 1.04
CA SER A 33 -2.12 0.19 2.08
C SER A 33 -3.49 0.76 1.71
N GLY A 34 -4.04 0.41 0.54
CA GLY A 34 -5.31 0.98 0.05
C GLY A 34 -5.26 2.48 -0.24
N GLY A 35 -4.05 3.04 -0.39
CA GLY A 35 -3.81 4.47 -0.51
C GLY A 35 -3.86 5.25 0.81
N PHE A 36 -3.99 4.57 1.96
CA PHE A 36 -4.00 5.21 3.26
C PHE A 36 -2.59 5.46 3.80
N GLU A 37 -2.44 6.56 4.55
CA GLU A 37 -1.19 6.90 5.24
C GLU A 37 -0.93 5.94 6.40
N GLU A 38 0.29 5.41 6.47
CA GLU A 38 0.70 4.47 7.52
C GLU A 38 0.51 5.09 8.91
N GLY A 39 -0.15 4.35 9.80
CA GLY A 39 -0.43 4.79 11.17
C GLY A 39 -1.78 5.48 11.37
N THR A 40 -2.56 5.68 10.30
CA THR A 40 -3.96 6.10 10.39
C THR A 40 -4.89 4.94 10.73
N GLU A 41 -6.08 5.23 11.26
CA GLU A 41 -7.07 4.20 11.56
C GLU A 41 -7.59 3.51 10.29
N GLN A 42 -7.74 4.25 9.18
CA GLN A 42 -8.07 3.63 7.89
C GLN A 42 -7.00 2.63 7.44
N TYR A 43 -5.71 2.99 7.60
CA TYR A 43 -4.60 2.08 7.29
C TYR A 43 -4.68 0.79 8.13
N TYR A 44 -4.92 0.90 9.44
CA TYR A 44 -5.05 -0.27 10.30
C TYR A 44 -6.27 -1.13 9.94
N GLY A 45 -7.40 -0.51 9.60
CA GLY A 45 -8.59 -1.20 9.12
C GLY A 45 -8.34 -1.99 7.84
N TYR A 46 -7.71 -1.34 6.84
CA TYR A 46 -7.38 -1.97 5.56
C TYR A 46 -6.45 -3.16 5.74
N ARG A 47 -5.40 -3.01 6.55
CA ARG A 47 -4.45 -4.09 6.87
C ARG A 47 -5.10 -5.23 7.66
N TYR A 48 -5.95 -4.92 8.63
CA TYR A 48 -6.68 -5.95 9.39
C TYR A 48 -7.55 -6.81 8.46
N ALA A 49 -8.30 -6.18 7.54
CA ALA A 49 -9.09 -6.88 6.55
C ALA A 49 -8.23 -7.77 5.65
N GLN A 50 -7.12 -7.23 5.14
CA GLN A 50 -6.16 -7.93 4.29
C GLN A 50 -5.60 -9.20 4.94
N ASP A 51 -5.26 -9.10 6.23
CA ASP A 51 -4.53 -10.16 6.93
C ASP A 51 -5.45 -11.19 7.59
N ASN A 52 -6.71 -10.86 7.90
CA ASN A 52 -7.57 -11.68 8.77
C ASN A 52 -8.95 -12.04 8.18
N LEU A 53 -9.49 -11.27 7.23
CA LEU A 53 -10.90 -11.39 6.85
C LEU A 53 -11.10 -11.99 5.46
N ASN A 54 -12.24 -12.67 5.27
CA ASN A 54 -12.62 -13.27 4.00
C ASN A 54 -13.75 -12.52 3.28
N SER A 55 -14.55 -11.73 4.02
CA SER A 55 -15.65 -10.94 3.49
C SER A 55 -15.86 -9.63 4.24
N ILE A 56 -16.46 -8.65 3.57
CA ILE A 56 -16.78 -7.33 4.11
C ILE A 56 -17.70 -7.36 5.33
N ASP A 57 -18.59 -8.36 5.41
CA ASP A 57 -19.52 -8.53 6.53
C ASP A 57 -18.81 -8.84 7.86
N GLN A 58 -17.50 -9.15 7.84
CA GLN A 58 -16.72 -9.43 9.04
C GLN A 58 -16.00 -8.19 9.60
N CYS A 59 -16.12 -7.03 8.93
CA CYS A 59 -15.38 -5.84 9.31
C CYS A 59 -15.77 -5.31 10.71
N ASP A 60 -16.98 -5.60 11.19
CA ASP A 60 -17.47 -5.18 12.50
C ASP A 60 -17.71 -6.34 13.49
N ASP A 61 -17.30 -7.57 13.13
CA ASP A 61 -17.45 -8.76 13.99
C ASP A 61 -16.75 -8.58 15.35
N ASP A 62 -15.57 -7.96 15.35
CA ASP A 62 -14.73 -7.72 16.53
C ASP A 62 -14.86 -6.30 17.10
N LYS A 63 -15.88 -5.53 16.70
CA LYS A 63 -16.02 -4.10 17.09
C LYS A 63 -16.10 -3.87 18.61
N ASP A 64 -16.60 -4.85 19.34
CA ASP A 64 -16.80 -4.79 20.79
C ASP A 64 -15.58 -5.38 21.54
N ASP A 65 -14.54 -5.84 20.82
CA ASP A 65 -13.31 -6.33 21.43
C ASP A 65 -12.51 -5.15 22.01
N PRO A 66 -12.29 -5.09 23.33
CA PRO A 66 -11.55 -4.00 23.97
C PRO A 66 -10.06 -3.96 23.60
N SER A 67 -9.53 -5.01 22.96
CA SER A 67 -8.17 -5.05 22.41
C SER A 67 -8.06 -4.39 21.03
N MET A 68 -9.20 -4.13 20.38
CA MET A 68 -9.28 -3.49 19.09
C MET A 68 -9.60 -2.00 19.23
N ASN A 69 -8.88 -1.13 18.53
CA ASN A 69 -9.21 0.30 18.48
C ASN A 69 -10.32 0.58 17.45
N PHE A 70 -11.44 -0.13 17.53
CA PHE A 70 -12.49 -0.01 16.54
C PHE A 70 -13.11 1.39 16.55
N ASN A 71 -13.17 2.02 15.38
CA ASN A 71 -13.81 3.30 15.15
C ASN A 71 -14.28 3.40 13.69
N GLU A 72 -14.97 4.47 13.36
CA GLU A 72 -15.54 4.68 12.01
C GLU A 72 -14.46 4.71 10.91
N GLU A 73 -13.30 5.31 11.17
CA GLU A 73 -12.20 5.37 10.20
C GLU A 73 -11.59 3.99 9.96
N PHE A 74 -11.40 3.21 11.03
CA PHE A 74 -11.00 1.81 10.93
C PHE A 74 -11.98 1.00 10.08
N PHE A 75 -13.27 1.14 10.34
CA PHE A 75 -14.30 0.42 9.59
C PHE A 75 -14.27 0.77 8.09
N GLN A 76 -14.13 2.05 7.76
CA GLN A 76 -13.98 2.50 6.37
C GLN A 76 -12.75 1.89 5.69
N GLY A 77 -11.61 1.86 6.38
CA GLY A 77 -10.40 1.19 5.90
C GLY A 77 -10.62 -0.29 5.62
N CYS A 78 -11.30 -0.98 6.54
CA CYS A 78 -11.61 -2.40 6.40
C CYS A 78 -12.50 -2.69 5.18
N GLN A 79 -13.56 -1.90 4.99
CA GLN A 79 -14.44 -2.04 3.83
C GLN A 79 -13.70 -1.78 2.52
N LYS A 80 -12.83 -0.77 2.50
CA LYS A 80 -12.06 -0.37 1.32
C LYS A 80 -11.21 -1.51 0.74
N TYR A 81 -10.64 -2.37 1.60
CA TYR A 81 -9.89 -3.55 1.16
C TYR A 81 -10.71 -4.49 0.27
N PHE A 82 -11.99 -4.69 0.62
CA PHE A 82 -12.88 -5.55 -0.16
C PHE A 82 -13.41 -4.88 -1.42
N GLU A 83 -13.43 -3.55 -1.48
CA GLU A 83 -13.72 -2.81 -2.72
C GLU A 83 -12.55 -2.86 -3.72
N ASP A 84 -11.32 -2.90 -3.21
CA ASP A 84 -10.11 -2.91 -4.02
C ASP A 84 -9.71 -4.31 -4.53
N LYS A 85 -10.34 -5.38 -4.01
CA LYS A 85 -10.10 -6.80 -4.35
C LYS A 85 -10.87 -7.27 -5.58
#